data_AF-A0A7Y3JF96-F1
#
_entry.id   AF-A0A7Y3JF96-F1
#
_cell.length_a   1.000
_cell.length_b   1.000
_cell.length_c   1.000
_cell.angle_alpha   90.00
_cell.angle_beta   90.00
_cell.angle_gamma   90.00
#
_symmetry.space_group_name_H-M   'P 1'
#
loop_
_entity.id
_entity.type
_entity.pdbx_description
1 polymer ?
#
loop_
_entity_poly.entity_id
_entity_poly.type
_entity_poly.pdbx_seq_one_letter_code
_entity_poly.pdbx_strand_id
1 'polypeptide(L)'
;MTNRTKIGALRLGTVWPFLVLAFLAILFIVILFFSRKSPVITSLSPSMASPGQTIVLTGEYFGRTPQDGTLTLAGGEILPSSIVSWSDKRIEFTVPPDAVSGLLTMSNSQGVSKGILFTNKKLIPLISKPLPGRSPILEASFPQPAPDLLGLRVDGLPEHSSGSYLDLTPDSGVALRVTHFLRWDRRDVVFRLPVGYGSGTTLVVHTAFGNSEPFVLGNLPALELNDPRTRDLHFQVDASVSSGMGNLLLWVALPESDLTGQPLKWLDSNQEALPGSQGELRPFLWENLVGGSQTLSFSVRVTAYHLHWDGVVPAGNANFTPAVQSLGFGSDWDAVRKAASSLSTSRDPVVLAKAAYLAVLKHLSASSTSKGLEEKPRTPSVVWNSAKASDLEFALMYASLVRSLGLNARLVAGFLAKHKTALPHVWDEVWIPAVGWIPVDPQLGKLASDPMEDFGNQGNDHIIWSLGDPGQEKLEPRSHWVNGIIPFSFQNHLAETTGSLKIDGPVWQSVSVVSN
;
A
#
# COMPACT_ATOMS: atom_id res chain seq x y z
N MET A 1 14.83 -105.16 12.39
CA MET A 1 13.87 -104.17 11.85
C MET A 1 14.38 -102.78 12.23
N THR A 2 15.02 -102.06 11.30
CA THR A 2 15.57 -100.71 11.54
C THR A 2 14.99 -99.78 10.47
N ASN A 3 14.08 -98.92 10.88
CA ASN A 3 13.33 -98.02 10.01
C ASN A 3 14.08 -96.67 9.94
N ARG A 4 14.68 -96.33 8.80
CA ARG A 4 15.28 -95.02 8.54
C ARG A 4 14.25 -94.10 7.88
N THR A 5 13.83 -93.07 8.60
CA THR A 5 13.01 -91.96 8.08
C THR A 5 13.84 -91.08 7.13
N LYS A 6 13.39 -90.97 5.88
CA LYS A 6 13.93 -90.04 4.88
C LYS A 6 13.37 -88.63 5.14
N ILE A 7 14.22 -87.69 5.52
CA ILE A 7 13.88 -86.25 5.52
C ILE A 7 14.08 -85.73 4.09
N GLY A 8 13.00 -85.23 3.48
CA GLY A 8 13.02 -84.70 2.12
C GLY A 8 13.83 -83.41 2.03
N ALA A 9 14.89 -83.41 1.22
CA ALA A 9 15.63 -82.21 0.86
C ALA A 9 14.77 -81.32 -0.05
N LEU A 10 14.32 -80.17 0.48
CA LEU A 10 13.74 -79.08 -0.33
C LEU A 10 14.80 -78.62 -1.34
N ARG A 11 14.48 -78.73 -2.65
CA ARG A 11 15.39 -78.33 -3.73
C ARG A 11 15.58 -76.81 -3.71
N LEU A 12 16.82 -76.36 -3.50
CA LEU A 12 17.24 -74.94 -3.47
C LEU A 12 16.68 -74.08 -4.62
N GLY A 13 16.47 -74.67 -5.80
CA GLY A 13 15.94 -73.97 -6.99
C GLY A 13 14.50 -73.47 -6.88
N THR A 14 13.71 -73.96 -5.92
CA THR A 14 12.30 -73.56 -5.74
C THR A 14 12.14 -72.32 -4.85
N VAL A 15 13.14 -71.97 -4.05
CA VAL A 15 13.10 -70.87 -3.06
C VAL A 15 13.69 -69.56 -3.62
N TRP A 16 14.66 -69.66 -4.52
CA TRP A 16 15.36 -68.52 -5.12
C TRP A 16 14.43 -67.49 -5.81
N PRO A 17 13.40 -67.88 -6.59
CA PRO A 17 12.49 -66.91 -7.22
C PRO A 17 11.72 -66.08 -6.19
N PHE A 18 11.33 -66.68 -5.07
CA PHE A 18 10.62 -65.99 -4.00
C PHE A 18 11.52 -65.01 -3.24
N LEU A 19 12.80 -65.34 -3.06
CA LEU A 19 13.77 -64.43 -2.43
C LEU A 19 14.08 -63.22 -3.32
N VAL A 20 14.19 -63.42 -4.64
CA VAL A 20 14.37 -62.33 -5.60
C VAL A 20 13.12 -61.43 -5.66
N LEU A 21 11.92 -62.02 -5.68
CA LEU A 21 10.66 -61.27 -5.61
C LEU A 21 10.54 -60.47 -4.31
N ALA A 22 10.89 -61.07 -3.18
CA ALA A 22 10.88 -60.38 -1.89
C ALA A 22 11.90 -59.23 -1.85
N PHE A 23 13.11 -59.44 -2.38
CA PHE A 23 14.13 -58.40 -2.49
C PHE A 23 13.69 -57.25 -3.41
N LEU A 24 13.12 -57.56 -4.58
CA LEU A 24 12.58 -56.55 -5.50
C LEU A 24 11.40 -55.78 -4.88
N ALA A 25 10.53 -56.45 -4.13
CA ALA A 25 9.44 -55.81 -3.40
C ALA A 25 9.98 -54.88 -2.31
N ILE A 26 10.99 -55.31 -1.54
CA ILE A 26 11.65 -54.46 -0.53
C ILE A 26 12.35 -53.28 -1.19
N LEU A 27 13.10 -53.49 -2.27
CA LEU A 27 13.78 -52.43 -3.02
C LEU A 27 12.78 -51.43 -3.61
N PHE A 28 11.67 -51.91 -4.14
CA PHE A 28 10.58 -51.07 -4.63
C PHE A 28 9.94 -50.25 -3.49
N ILE A 29 9.70 -50.86 -2.33
CA ILE A 29 9.22 -50.16 -1.12
C ILE A 29 10.24 -49.08 -0.69
N VAL A 30 11.53 -49.38 -0.71
CA VAL A 30 12.60 -48.42 -0.37
C VAL A 30 12.64 -47.26 -1.35
N ILE A 31 12.56 -47.51 -2.67
CA ILE A 31 12.52 -46.45 -3.70
C ILE A 31 11.27 -45.56 -3.54
N LEU A 32 10.12 -46.15 -3.21
CA LEU A 32 8.91 -45.39 -2.90
C LEU A 32 9.07 -44.49 -1.65
N PHE A 33 9.84 -44.93 -0.66
CA PHE A 33 10.17 -44.12 0.52
C PHE A 33 11.07 -42.92 0.21
N PHE A 34 12.01 -43.07 -0.73
CA PHE A 34 12.95 -42.00 -1.13
C PHE A 34 12.43 -41.04 -2.22
N SER A 35 11.22 -41.24 -2.74
CA SER A 35 10.64 -40.44 -3.83
C SER A 35 9.66 -39.33 -3.38
N ARG A 36 9.62 -38.99 -2.08
CA ARG A 36 8.72 -37.92 -1.58
C ARG A 36 9.19 -36.56 -2.13
N LYS A 37 8.25 -35.71 -2.54
CA LYS A 37 8.50 -34.34 -3.03
C LYS A 37 8.05 -33.31 -2.00
N SER A 38 8.50 -32.06 -2.16
CA SER A 38 7.96 -30.94 -1.39
C SER A 38 6.44 -30.83 -1.60
N PRO A 39 5.67 -30.52 -0.54
CA PRO A 39 4.23 -30.49 -0.60
C PRO A 39 3.76 -29.34 -1.49
N VAL A 40 2.68 -29.55 -2.25
CA VAL A 40 2.11 -28.53 -3.13
C VAL A 40 0.66 -28.33 -2.76
N ILE A 41 0.28 -27.11 -2.39
CA ILE A 41 -1.12 -26.73 -2.16
C ILE A 41 -1.71 -26.27 -3.49
N THR A 42 -2.86 -26.84 -3.87
CA THR A 42 -3.58 -26.44 -5.09
C THR A 42 -4.83 -25.62 -4.78
N SER A 43 -5.53 -25.91 -3.67
CA SER A 43 -6.72 -25.15 -3.29
C SER A 43 -7.06 -25.27 -1.80
N LEU A 44 -7.79 -24.27 -1.32
CA LEU A 44 -8.35 -24.21 0.02
C LEU A 44 -9.86 -23.93 -0.09
N SER A 45 -10.69 -24.79 0.50
CA SER A 45 -12.14 -24.66 0.43
C SER A 45 -12.83 -24.96 1.77
N PRO A 46 -13.54 -24.00 2.37
CA PRO A 46 -13.57 -22.58 1.98
C PRO A 46 -12.24 -21.88 2.30
N SER A 47 -11.86 -20.88 1.50
CA SER A 47 -10.70 -20.01 1.80
C SER A 47 -10.93 -19.04 2.96
N MET A 48 -12.19 -18.90 3.40
CA MET A 48 -12.59 -18.07 4.52
C MET A 48 -13.54 -18.82 5.47
N ALA A 49 -13.19 -18.90 6.75
CA ALA A 49 -13.97 -19.64 7.74
C ALA A 49 -13.84 -19.06 9.16
N SER A 50 -14.81 -19.32 10.02
CA SER A 50 -14.76 -18.98 11.46
C SER A 50 -14.09 -20.10 12.26
N PRO A 51 -13.53 -19.81 13.46
CA PRO A 51 -13.07 -20.85 14.37
C PRO A 51 -14.15 -21.90 14.63
N GLY A 52 -13.76 -23.18 14.62
CA GLY A 52 -14.68 -24.32 14.72
C GLY A 52 -15.29 -24.80 13.41
N GLN A 53 -15.10 -24.09 12.28
CA GLN A 53 -15.51 -24.59 10.97
C GLN A 53 -14.42 -25.48 10.34
N THR A 54 -14.83 -26.47 9.55
CA THR A 54 -13.91 -27.35 8.84
C THR A 54 -13.51 -26.78 7.48
N ILE A 55 -12.23 -26.86 7.17
CA ILE A 55 -11.65 -26.48 5.88
C ILE A 55 -11.00 -27.69 5.23
N VAL A 56 -11.12 -27.76 3.91
CA VAL A 56 -10.47 -28.75 3.05
C VAL A 56 -9.29 -28.10 2.35
N LEU A 57 -8.09 -28.57 2.66
CA LEU A 57 -6.87 -28.27 1.93
C LEU A 57 -6.63 -29.39 0.91
N THR A 58 -6.51 -29.03 -0.37
CA THR A 58 -6.22 -29.98 -1.47
C THR A 58 -4.85 -29.69 -2.05
N GLY A 59 -4.15 -30.75 -2.45
CA GLY A 59 -2.82 -30.63 -3.02
C GLY A 59 -2.17 -31.98 -3.33
N GLU A 60 -0.85 -32.02 -3.30
CA GLU A 60 -0.05 -33.23 -3.50
C GLU A 60 1.13 -33.30 -2.51
N TYR A 61 1.56 -34.52 -2.21
CA TYR A 61 2.73 -34.83 -1.37
C TYR A 61 2.62 -34.36 0.08
N PHE A 62 1.41 -34.34 0.63
CA PHE A 62 1.17 -34.01 2.04
C PHE A 62 1.61 -35.13 3.00
N GLY A 63 1.91 -36.32 2.48
CA GLY A 63 2.14 -37.50 3.31
C GLY A 63 0.84 -38.18 3.73
N ARG A 64 0.93 -39.39 4.27
CA ARG A 64 -0.25 -40.25 4.48
C ARG A 64 -0.91 -40.03 5.82
N THR A 65 -0.19 -39.44 6.76
CA THR A 65 -0.64 -39.25 8.14
C THR A 65 -0.23 -37.86 8.64
N PRO A 66 -0.89 -37.32 9.70
CA PRO A 66 -0.49 -36.07 10.33
C PRO A 66 0.92 -36.10 10.97
N GLN A 67 1.57 -37.26 11.01
CA GLN A 67 2.95 -37.41 11.48
C GLN A 67 3.96 -37.18 10.35
N ASP A 68 3.51 -37.21 9.08
CA ASP A 68 4.36 -37.00 7.91
C ASP A 68 4.61 -35.51 7.61
N GLY A 69 3.93 -34.59 8.30
CA GLY A 69 4.10 -33.16 8.12
C GLY A 69 3.23 -32.29 9.03
N THR A 70 3.42 -30.97 8.92
CA THR A 70 2.82 -29.97 9.82
C THR A 70 2.11 -28.89 9.01
N LEU A 71 0.88 -28.55 9.41
CA LEU A 71 0.16 -27.38 8.91
C LEU A 71 0.47 -26.16 9.76
N THR A 72 0.75 -25.04 9.11
CA THR A 72 1.00 -23.75 9.75
C THR A 72 0.10 -22.69 9.17
N LEU A 73 -0.66 -22.01 10.02
CA LEU A 73 -1.48 -20.85 9.66
C LEU A 73 -0.88 -19.60 10.31
N ALA A 74 -0.59 -18.58 9.51
CA ALA A 74 -0.05 -17.31 9.99
C ALA A 74 1.25 -17.49 10.83
N GLY A 75 2.09 -18.46 10.43
CA GLY A 75 3.28 -18.89 11.15
C GLY A 75 3.03 -19.64 12.47
N GLY A 76 1.77 -19.94 12.82
CA GLY A 76 1.37 -20.76 13.96
C GLY A 76 1.02 -22.19 13.56
N GLU A 77 1.51 -23.17 14.31
CA GLU A 77 1.20 -24.58 14.05
C GLU A 77 -0.27 -24.89 14.34
N ILE A 78 -0.95 -25.51 13.38
CA ILE A 78 -2.26 -26.11 13.60
C ILE A 78 -2.04 -27.43 14.34
N LEU A 79 -2.51 -27.49 15.57
CA LEU A 79 -2.33 -28.66 16.43
C LEU A 79 -2.96 -29.92 15.80
N PRO A 80 -2.36 -31.12 15.99
CA PRO A 80 -2.92 -32.37 15.50
C PRO A 80 -4.36 -32.64 15.93
N SER A 81 -4.79 -32.11 17.08
CA SER A 81 -6.17 -32.19 17.57
C SER A 81 -7.21 -31.48 16.69
N SER A 82 -6.76 -30.54 15.85
CA SER A 82 -7.60 -29.82 14.90
C SER A 82 -7.73 -30.56 13.56
N ILE A 83 -6.92 -31.60 13.31
CA ILE A 83 -6.97 -32.37 12.07
C ILE A 83 -8.13 -33.38 12.14
N VAL A 84 -9.04 -33.29 11.18
CA VAL A 84 -10.20 -34.19 11.03
C VAL A 84 -9.83 -35.41 10.19
N SER A 85 -9.18 -35.18 9.05
CA SER A 85 -8.70 -36.25 8.19
C SER A 85 -7.44 -35.83 7.43
N TRP A 86 -6.60 -36.80 7.09
CA TRP A 86 -5.34 -36.55 6.41
C TRP A 86 -5.08 -37.62 5.36
N SER A 87 -4.59 -37.18 4.20
CA SER A 87 -4.12 -38.02 3.12
C SER A 87 -3.08 -37.27 2.31
N ASP A 88 -2.40 -37.97 1.41
CA ASP A 88 -1.33 -37.40 0.60
C ASP A 88 -1.77 -36.23 -0.30
N LYS A 89 -3.08 -36.13 -0.59
CA LYS A 89 -3.65 -35.11 -1.47
C LYS A 89 -4.70 -34.20 -0.82
N ARG A 90 -5.09 -34.50 0.41
CA ARG A 90 -6.23 -33.85 1.05
C ARG A 90 -6.09 -33.88 2.56
N ILE A 91 -6.20 -32.71 3.18
CA ILE A 91 -6.25 -32.55 4.63
C ILE A 91 -7.53 -31.82 4.97
N GLU A 92 -8.31 -32.36 5.90
CA GLU A 92 -9.41 -31.64 6.54
C GLU A 92 -8.98 -31.26 7.94
N PHE A 93 -9.16 -30.00 8.29
CA PHE A 93 -8.90 -29.53 9.64
C PHE A 93 -9.97 -28.54 10.07
N THR A 94 -10.17 -28.44 11.38
CA THR A 94 -11.06 -27.48 12.02
C THR A 94 -10.26 -26.24 12.38
N VAL A 95 -10.77 -25.06 12.05
CA VAL A 95 -10.08 -23.79 12.35
C VAL A 95 -9.92 -23.61 13.87
N PRO A 96 -8.69 -23.44 14.40
CA PRO A 96 -8.45 -23.24 15.82
C PRO A 96 -9.16 -21.99 16.41
N PRO A 97 -9.50 -21.97 17.71
CA PRO A 97 -10.15 -20.83 18.39
C PRO A 97 -9.39 -19.50 18.27
N ASP A 98 -8.07 -19.59 18.23
CA ASP A 98 -7.07 -18.52 18.18
C ASP A 98 -6.52 -18.30 16.76
N ALA A 99 -7.14 -18.91 15.75
CA ALA A 99 -6.75 -18.71 14.36
C ALA A 99 -6.80 -17.22 14.00
N VAL A 100 -5.82 -16.75 13.25
CA VAL A 100 -5.78 -15.40 12.67
C VAL A 100 -5.78 -15.51 11.15
N SER A 101 -6.10 -14.42 10.46
CA SER A 101 -5.95 -14.37 9.00
C SER A 101 -4.46 -14.37 8.64
N GLY A 102 -4.09 -15.02 7.54
CA GLY A 102 -2.69 -15.15 7.11
C GLY A 102 -2.51 -16.32 6.14
N LEU A 103 -1.27 -16.60 5.74
CA LEU A 103 -0.93 -17.71 4.85
C LEU A 103 -1.02 -19.04 5.60
N LEU A 104 -1.67 -20.00 4.96
CA LEU A 104 -1.68 -21.40 5.33
C LEU A 104 -0.62 -22.13 4.49
N THR A 105 0.36 -22.73 5.16
CA THR A 105 1.44 -23.52 4.57
C THR A 105 1.42 -24.95 5.11
N MET A 106 1.94 -25.87 4.30
CA MET A 106 2.09 -27.28 4.63
C MET A 106 3.56 -27.65 4.54
N SER A 107 4.11 -28.31 5.55
CA SER A 107 5.51 -28.76 5.57
C SER A 107 5.62 -30.26 5.72
N ASN A 108 6.57 -30.89 5.03
CA ASN A 108 6.93 -32.30 5.21
C ASN A 108 8.46 -32.44 5.34
N SER A 109 8.98 -33.66 5.40
CA SER A 109 10.44 -33.92 5.50
C SER A 109 11.28 -33.41 4.33
N GLN A 110 10.68 -32.91 3.25
CA GLN A 110 11.36 -32.45 2.04
C GLN A 110 11.25 -30.92 1.83
N GLY A 111 10.36 -30.24 2.55
CA GLY A 111 10.25 -28.78 2.48
C GLY A 111 8.87 -28.26 2.85
N VAL A 112 8.66 -26.97 2.61
CA VAL A 112 7.40 -26.25 2.85
C VAL A 112 6.74 -25.92 1.52
N SER A 113 5.42 -26.01 1.46
CA SER A 113 4.62 -25.64 0.30
C SER A 113 4.63 -24.13 0.08
N LYS A 114 4.19 -23.71 -1.11
CA LYS A 114 3.66 -22.36 -1.28
C LYS A 114 2.47 -22.15 -0.33
N GLY A 115 2.36 -20.97 0.23
CA GLY A 115 1.30 -20.52 1.11
C GLY A 115 0.06 -20.15 0.33
N ILE A 116 -1.11 -20.50 0.88
CA ILE A 116 -2.40 -20.05 0.36
C ILE A 116 -3.06 -19.15 1.40
N LEU A 117 -3.63 -18.03 0.98
CA LEU A 117 -4.26 -17.09 1.91
C LEU A 117 -5.51 -17.71 2.54
N PHE A 118 -5.59 -17.66 3.87
CA PHE A 118 -6.76 -17.96 4.66
C PHE A 118 -7.28 -16.71 5.37
N THR A 119 -8.59 -16.52 5.39
CA THR A 119 -9.24 -15.41 6.11
C THR A 119 -10.10 -15.92 7.26
N ASN A 120 -9.82 -15.45 8.48
CA ASN A 120 -10.67 -15.73 9.63
C ASN A 120 -11.92 -14.83 9.62
N LYS A 121 -13.11 -15.43 9.43
CA LYS A 121 -14.41 -14.74 9.45
C LYS A 121 -14.79 -14.10 10.78
N LYS A 122 -14.16 -14.48 11.90
CA LYS A 122 -14.38 -13.86 13.22
C LYS A 122 -13.61 -12.54 13.37
N LEU A 123 -12.51 -12.40 12.62
CA LEU A 123 -11.73 -11.15 12.52
C LEU A 123 -12.29 -10.24 11.43
N ILE A 124 -13.05 -10.79 10.48
CA ILE A 124 -13.98 -10.00 9.68
C ILE A 124 -15.08 -9.54 10.65
N PRO A 125 -15.30 -8.24 10.86
CA PRO A 125 -16.38 -7.78 11.72
C PRO A 125 -17.70 -8.39 11.22
N LEU A 126 -18.36 -9.13 12.12
CA LEU A 126 -19.66 -9.73 11.83
C LEU A 126 -20.62 -8.60 11.45
N ILE A 127 -21.09 -8.63 10.20
CA ILE A 127 -22.26 -7.87 9.77
C ILE A 127 -23.36 -8.24 10.77
N SER A 128 -23.66 -7.33 11.69
CA SER A 128 -24.90 -7.38 12.43
C SER A 128 -26.00 -7.54 11.38
N LYS A 129 -26.84 -8.57 11.52
CA LYS A 129 -27.95 -8.90 10.59
C LYS A 129 -28.51 -7.58 10.05
N PRO A 130 -28.35 -7.26 8.74
CA PRO A 130 -28.60 -5.91 8.30
C PRO A 130 -30.08 -5.62 8.59
N LEU A 131 -30.34 -4.57 9.37
CA LEU A 131 -31.60 -3.85 9.24
C LEU A 131 -31.82 -3.64 7.75
N PRO A 132 -33.04 -3.83 7.21
CA PRO A 132 -33.26 -3.70 5.77
C PRO A 132 -32.67 -2.37 5.30
N GLY A 133 -31.53 -2.47 4.63
CA GLY A 133 -30.76 -1.32 4.20
C GLY A 133 -31.58 -0.66 3.11
N ARG A 134 -31.92 0.60 3.31
CA ARG A 134 -32.44 1.44 2.23
C ARG A 134 -31.28 2.05 1.48
N SER A 135 -31.50 2.40 0.21
CA SER A 135 -30.53 3.16 -0.57
C SER A 135 -30.02 4.38 0.23
N PRO A 136 -28.72 4.68 0.18
CA PRO A 136 -28.16 5.79 0.92
C PRO A 136 -28.74 7.13 0.42
N ILE A 137 -28.94 8.10 1.32
CA ILE A 137 -29.43 9.43 0.97
C ILE A 137 -28.38 10.45 1.43
N LEU A 138 -27.76 11.14 0.47
CA LEU A 138 -26.87 12.26 0.76
C LEU A 138 -27.69 13.46 1.21
N GLU A 139 -27.54 13.85 2.47
CA GLU A 139 -28.29 14.95 3.07
C GLU A 139 -27.54 16.28 2.95
N ALA A 140 -26.22 16.27 3.18
CA ALA A 140 -25.40 17.47 3.17
C ALA A 140 -23.91 17.14 3.04
N SER A 141 -23.13 18.09 2.55
CA SER A 141 -21.68 18.13 2.78
C SER A 141 -21.36 19.10 3.91
N PHE A 142 -20.28 18.85 4.63
CA PHE A 142 -19.79 19.71 5.69
C PHE A 142 -18.26 19.67 5.76
N PRO A 143 -17.63 20.79 6.10
CA PRO A 143 -16.18 20.85 6.11
C PRO A 143 -15.61 20.18 7.36
N GLN A 144 -14.34 19.81 7.29
CA GLN A 144 -13.59 19.15 8.37
C GLN A 144 -12.44 20.02 8.86
N PRO A 145 -11.83 19.69 10.02
CA PRO A 145 -10.67 20.42 10.51
C PRO A 145 -9.53 20.49 9.48
N ALA A 146 -9.15 19.35 8.91
CA ALA A 146 -8.19 19.34 7.81
C ALA A 146 -8.89 19.76 6.51
N PRO A 147 -8.29 20.66 5.73
CA PRO A 147 -9.05 21.41 4.75
C PRO A 147 -9.38 20.65 3.45
N ASP A 148 -8.61 19.63 3.08
CA ASP A 148 -8.98 18.68 2.02
C ASP A 148 -10.11 17.74 2.43
N LEU A 149 -10.42 17.68 3.72
CA LEU A 149 -11.35 16.68 4.18
C LEU A 149 -12.78 17.21 4.02
N LEU A 150 -13.56 16.45 3.26
CA LEU A 150 -14.97 16.69 3.12
C LEU A 150 -15.73 15.64 3.93
N GLY A 151 -16.60 16.12 4.81
CA GLY A 151 -17.62 15.31 5.45
C GLY A 151 -18.86 15.26 4.55
N LEU A 152 -19.43 14.07 4.37
CA LEU A 152 -20.77 13.88 3.82
C LEU A 152 -21.65 13.30 4.89
N ARG A 153 -22.80 13.93 5.12
CA ARG A 153 -23.87 13.35 5.91
C ARG A 153 -24.72 12.50 4.99
N VAL A 154 -24.76 11.21 5.29
CA VAL A 154 -25.46 10.22 4.48
C VAL A 154 -26.31 9.34 5.39
N ASP A 155 -27.62 9.35 5.17
CA ASP A 155 -28.52 8.44 5.87
C ASP A 155 -28.59 7.09 5.15
N GLY A 156 -28.67 5.99 5.91
CA GLY A 156 -28.72 4.64 5.34
C GLY A 156 -27.37 4.02 4.98
N LEU A 157 -26.25 4.55 5.49
CA LEU A 157 -24.95 3.92 5.29
C LEU A 157 -24.86 2.54 5.98
N PRO A 158 -24.19 1.56 5.34
CA PRO A 158 -23.80 0.33 6.02
C PRO A 158 -22.85 0.61 7.19
N GLU A 159 -22.85 -0.30 8.17
CA GLU A 159 -21.95 -0.25 9.33
C GLU A 159 -20.46 -0.31 8.95
N HIS A 160 -20.14 -0.87 7.77
CA HIS A 160 -18.80 -0.93 7.22
C HIS A 160 -18.78 -0.45 5.78
N SER A 161 -17.68 0.20 5.38
CA SER A 161 -17.46 0.70 4.03
C SER A 161 -17.17 -0.42 3.00
N SER A 162 -17.00 -1.68 3.42
CA SER A 162 -16.64 -2.79 2.54
C SER A 162 -17.61 -2.92 1.36
N GLY A 163 -17.05 -2.85 0.14
CA GLY A 163 -17.84 -2.88 -1.10
C GLY A 163 -18.57 -1.57 -1.44
N SER A 164 -18.52 -0.57 -0.55
CA SER A 164 -19.04 0.77 -0.80
C SER A 164 -17.96 1.67 -1.40
N TYR A 165 -18.36 2.59 -2.26
CA TYR A 165 -17.48 3.56 -2.89
C TYR A 165 -18.26 4.85 -3.21
N LEU A 166 -17.53 5.94 -3.40
CA LEU A 166 -18.08 7.25 -3.74
C LEU A 166 -17.60 7.63 -5.13
N ASP A 167 -18.52 7.74 -6.08
CA ASP A 167 -18.24 8.20 -7.44
C ASP A 167 -18.31 9.72 -7.53
N LEU A 168 -17.35 10.31 -8.25
CA LEU A 168 -17.29 11.73 -8.56
C LEU A 168 -17.53 11.91 -10.08
N THR A 169 -18.67 12.50 -10.44
CA THR A 169 -19.12 12.77 -11.83
C THR A 169 -19.00 14.27 -12.15
N PRO A 170 -18.68 14.66 -13.40
CA PRO A 170 -19.50 14.28 -14.55
C PRO A 170 -18.96 13.22 -15.53
N ASP A 171 -17.64 12.96 -15.66
CA ASP A 171 -17.12 12.13 -16.78
C ASP A 171 -15.77 11.39 -16.53
N SER A 172 -15.25 11.33 -15.30
CA SER A 172 -13.84 10.93 -15.06
C SER A 172 -13.58 9.49 -14.64
N GLY A 173 -14.61 8.70 -14.30
CA GLY A 173 -14.43 7.33 -13.81
C GLY A 173 -13.65 7.23 -12.48
N VAL A 174 -13.58 8.34 -11.73
CA VAL A 174 -12.90 8.42 -10.42
C VAL A 174 -13.85 7.98 -9.31
N ALA A 175 -13.43 6.98 -8.53
CA ALA A 175 -14.26 6.31 -7.54
C ALA A 175 -13.49 6.14 -6.22
N LEU A 176 -13.78 6.98 -5.22
CA LEU A 176 -13.14 6.89 -3.90
C LEU A 176 -13.63 5.65 -3.16
N ARG A 177 -12.71 4.76 -2.84
CA ARG A 177 -12.98 3.48 -2.16
C ARG A 177 -12.68 3.56 -0.67
N VAL A 178 -12.87 2.44 0.04
CA VAL A 178 -12.63 2.27 1.49
C VAL A 178 -11.34 2.93 1.99
N THR A 179 -10.30 2.87 1.17
CA THR A 179 -8.94 3.34 1.43
C THR A 179 -8.84 4.87 1.47
N HIS A 180 -9.76 5.56 0.79
CA HIS A 180 -9.85 7.01 0.69
C HIS A 180 -10.69 7.61 1.83
N PHE A 181 -11.43 6.78 2.57
CA PHE A 181 -12.24 7.21 3.71
C PHE A 181 -11.37 7.26 4.97
N LEU A 182 -11.12 8.47 5.44
CA LEU A 182 -10.49 8.70 6.74
C LEU A 182 -11.46 8.43 7.90
N ARG A 183 -12.77 8.48 7.64
CA ARG A 183 -13.81 8.06 8.56
C ARG A 183 -15.01 7.52 7.79
N TRP A 184 -15.56 6.41 8.27
CA TRP A 184 -16.84 5.87 7.80
C TRP A 184 -17.67 5.47 9.01
N ASP A 185 -18.70 6.27 9.29
CA ASP A 185 -19.68 5.99 10.34
C ASP A 185 -21.05 5.70 9.71
N ARG A 186 -22.04 5.31 10.51
CA ARG A 186 -23.43 5.07 10.02
C ARG A 186 -24.13 6.30 9.44
N ARG A 187 -23.57 7.50 9.63
CA ARG A 187 -24.17 8.77 9.20
C ARG A 187 -23.22 9.74 8.52
N ASP A 188 -21.92 9.60 8.72
CA ASP A 188 -20.94 10.54 8.23
C ASP A 188 -19.81 9.77 7.52
N VAL A 189 -19.47 10.19 6.31
CA VAL A 189 -18.26 9.75 5.58
C VAL A 189 -17.30 10.93 5.51
N VAL A 190 -16.02 10.70 5.82
CA VAL A 190 -14.97 11.71 5.68
C VAL A 190 -13.90 11.19 4.75
N PHE A 191 -13.58 11.95 3.71
CA PHE A 191 -12.56 11.63 2.70
C PHE A 191 -11.82 12.87 2.26
N ARG A 192 -10.68 12.67 1.58
CA ARG A 192 -9.97 13.75 0.90
C ARG A 192 -10.63 14.01 -0.46
N LEU A 193 -11.09 15.25 -0.69
CA LEU A 193 -11.57 15.65 -2.00
C LEU A 193 -10.37 15.74 -2.98
N PRO A 194 -10.45 15.13 -4.18
CA PRO A 194 -9.32 15.11 -5.09
C PRO A 194 -9.04 16.49 -5.73
N VAL A 195 -7.80 16.71 -6.15
CA VAL A 195 -7.42 17.92 -6.89
C VAL A 195 -8.25 18.04 -8.17
N GLY A 196 -8.79 19.23 -8.42
CA GLY A 196 -9.65 19.51 -9.57
C GLY A 196 -11.14 19.19 -9.36
N TYR A 197 -11.53 18.66 -8.20
CA TYR A 197 -12.93 18.43 -7.84
C TYR A 197 -13.38 19.47 -6.80
N GLY A 198 -14.58 20.02 -6.98
CA GLY A 198 -15.08 21.15 -6.20
C GLY A 198 -16.54 21.45 -6.54
N SER A 199 -16.92 22.72 -6.63
CA SER A 199 -18.29 23.12 -6.97
C SER A 199 -18.70 22.55 -8.33
N GLY A 200 -19.89 21.97 -8.42
CA GLY A 200 -20.38 21.31 -9.62
C GLY A 200 -20.02 19.83 -9.72
N THR A 201 -19.10 19.33 -8.89
CA THR A 201 -18.86 17.88 -8.79
C THR A 201 -20.11 17.18 -8.27
N THR A 202 -20.55 16.16 -8.99
CA THR A 202 -21.66 15.32 -8.62
C THR A 202 -21.15 14.10 -7.86
N LEU A 203 -21.75 13.81 -6.72
CA LEU A 203 -21.38 12.71 -5.84
C LEU A 203 -22.46 11.64 -5.83
N VAL A 204 -22.04 10.37 -5.98
CA VAL A 204 -22.93 9.21 -5.84
C VAL A 204 -22.30 8.20 -4.89
N VAL A 205 -22.98 7.92 -3.78
CA VAL A 205 -22.57 6.87 -2.83
C VAL A 205 -23.14 5.54 -3.29
N HIS A 206 -22.27 4.59 -3.58
CA HIS A 206 -22.62 3.22 -3.93
C HIS A 206 -22.45 2.33 -2.71
N THR A 207 -23.47 1.52 -2.40
CA THR A 207 -23.43 0.54 -1.31
C THR A 207 -24.03 -0.78 -1.77
N ALA A 208 -23.88 -1.83 -0.96
CA ALA A 208 -24.56 -3.11 -1.18
C ALA A 208 -26.10 -3.00 -1.18
N PHE A 209 -26.67 -1.91 -0.66
CA PHE A 209 -28.11 -1.69 -0.53
C PHE A 209 -28.70 -0.78 -1.63
N GLY A 210 -27.86 -0.31 -2.55
CA GLY A 210 -28.25 0.60 -3.63
C GLY A 210 -27.35 1.82 -3.72
N ASN A 211 -27.68 2.69 -4.67
CA ASN A 211 -26.97 3.93 -4.95
C ASN A 211 -27.77 5.10 -4.36
N SER A 212 -27.08 6.15 -3.95
CA SER A 212 -27.74 7.41 -3.61
C SER A 212 -28.24 8.13 -4.85
N GLU A 213 -29.18 9.04 -4.66
CA GLU A 213 -29.41 10.09 -5.64
C GLU A 213 -28.14 10.95 -5.79
N PRO A 214 -27.88 11.52 -6.98
CA PRO A 214 -26.73 12.39 -7.20
C PRO A 214 -26.78 13.65 -6.32
N PHE A 215 -25.67 13.97 -5.66
CA PHE A 215 -25.51 15.18 -4.83
C PHE A 215 -24.47 16.12 -5.43
N VAL A 216 -24.87 17.32 -5.81
CA VAL A 216 -23.95 18.31 -6.40
C VAL A 216 -23.29 19.13 -5.31
N LEU A 217 -21.96 19.12 -5.29
CA LEU A 217 -21.17 19.97 -4.41
C LEU A 217 -21.34 21.44 -4.77
N GLY A 218 -21.57 22.28 -3.77
CA GLY A 218 -21.61 23.73 -3.91
C GLY A 218 -20.56 24.41 -3.05
N ASN A 219 -20.10 25.58 -3.47
CA ASN A 219 -19.18 26.46 -2.73
C ASN A 219 -17.86 25.80 -2.30
N LEU A 220 -17.42 24.79 -3.05
CA LEU A 220 -16.08 24.20 -2.94
C LEU A 220 -15.21 24.65 -4.11
N PRO A 221 -13.93 24.92 -3.88
CA PRO A 221 -13.06 25.34 -4.95
C PRO A 221 -12.43 24.16 -5.70
N ALA A 222 -12.02 24.40 -6.94
CA ALA A 222 -11.33 23.42 -7.79
C ALA A 222 -10.28 24.13 -8.65
N LEU A 223 -9.14 23.46 -8.87
CA LEU A 223 -8.14 23.89 -9.85
C LEU A 223 -8.52 23.43 -11.26
N GLU A 224 -8.15 24.22 -12.26
CA GLU A 224 -8.30 23.80 -13.65
C GLU A 224 -7.22 22.77 -14.03
N LEU A 225 -7.67 21.67 -14.63
CA LEU A 225 -6.81 20.61 -15.15
C LEU A 225 -6.67 20.78 -16.66
N ASN A 226 -5.48 21.15 -17.12
CA ASN A 226 -5.18 21.43 -18.53
C ASN A 226 -4.06 20.53 -19.06
N ASP A 227 -3.87 20.48 -20.38
CA ASP A 227 -2.74 19.81 -21.06
C ASP A 227 -2.39 18.41 -20.50
N PRO A 228 -3.27 17.40 -20.65
CA PRO A 228 -3.01 16.06 -20.12
C PRO A 228 -1.84 15.38 -20.83
N ARG A 229 -0.94 14.78 -20.04
CA ARG A 229 0.18 13.99 -20.55
C ARG A 229 0.23 12.61 -19.91
N THR A 230 0.11 11.59 -20.75
CA THR A 230 0.11 10.18 -20.32
C THR A 230 1.49 9.57 -20.53
N ARG A 231 2.00 8.84 -19.53
CA ARG A 231 3.31 8.21 -19.55
C ARG A 231 3.26 6.81 -18.94
N ASP A 232 4.06 5.92 -19.49
CA ASP A 232 4.32 4.61 -18.87
C ASP A 232 5.62 4.68 -18.06
N LEU A 233 5.51 4.44 -16.76
CA LEU A 233 6.62 4.37 -15.83
C LEU A 233 6.99 2.91 -15.58
N HIS A 234 8.28 2.61 -15.59
CA HIS A 234 8.81 1.28 -15.28
C HIS A 234 9.67 1.32 -14.02
N PHE A 235 9.37 0.40 -13.12
CA PHE A 235 9.95 0.26 -11.79
C PHE A 235 10.68 -1.07 -11.67
N GLN A 236 11.77 -1.06 -10.91
CA GLN A 236 12.46 -2.25 -10.48
C GLN A 236 12.81 -2.15 -8.99
N VAL A 237 12.56 -3.22 -8.25
CA VAL A 237 12.86 -3.35 -6.83
C VAL A 237 13.66 -4.62 -6.62
N ASP A 238 14.84 -4.49 -6.01
CA ASP A 238 15.73 -5.61 -5.74
C ASP A 238 15.83 -5.88 -4.24
N ALA A 239 15.83 -7.15 -3.86
CA ALA A 239 16.07 -7.61 -2.50
C ALA A 239 16.97 -8.84 -2.53
N SER A 240 17.99 -8.92 -1.68
CA SER A 240 18.89 -10.07 -1.62
C SER A 240 18.86 -10.70 -0.24
N VAL A 241 18.89 -12.03 -0.18
CA VAL A 241 18.93 -12.75 1.10
C VAL A 241 20.33 -12.63 1.68
N SER A 242 20.45 -11.99 2.85
CA SER A 242 21.72 -11.85 3.54
C SER A 242 22.01 -13.05 4.44
N SER A 243 20.98 -13.63 5.08
CA SER A 243 21.09 -14.88 5.84
C SER A 243 19.73 -15.47 6.20
N GLY A 244 19.74 -16.71 6.69
CA GLY A 244 18.55 -17.38 7.19
C GLY A 244 17.65 -17.93 6.10
N MET A 245 16.42 -18.30 6.48
CA MET A 245 15.42 -18.84 5.58
C MET A 245 14.01 -18.41 5.96
N GLY A 246 13.14 -18.29 4.96
CA GLY A 246 11.73 -17.94 5.16
C GLY A 246 11.13 -17.26 3.94
N ASN A 247 10.08 -16.48 4.16
CA ASN A 247 9.37 -15.77 3.10
C ASN A 247 9.65 -14.27 3.16
N LEU A 248 9.59 -13.62 2.01
CA LEU A 248 9.64 -12.17 1.85
C LEU A 248 8.33 -11.71 1.20
N LEU A 249 7.59 -10.85 1.89
CA LEU A 249 6.40 -10.18 1.39
C LEU A 249 6.71 -8.70 1.16
N LEU A 250 6.87 -8.29 -0.09
CA LEU A 250 7.11 -6.90 -0.46
C LEU A 250 5.79 -6.16 -0.64
N TRP A 251 5.68 -4.98 -0.03
CA TRP A 251 4.54 -4.09 -0.15
C TRP A 251 4.85 -2.97 -1.14
N VAL A 252 4.10 -2.90 -2.24
CA VAL A 252 4.21 -1.81 -3.22
C VAL A 252 3.04 -0.85 -3.04
N ALA A 253 3.31 0.37 -2.59
CA ALA A 253 2.33 1.45 -2.62
C ALA A 253 2.16 1.98 -4.04
N LEU A 254 0.91 1.92 -4.52
CA LEU A 254 0.51 2.63 -5.72
C LEU A 254 -0.16 3.95 -5.32
N PRO A 255 0.08 5.04 -6.04
CA PRO A 255 -0.66 6.27 -5.83
C PRO A 255 -2.14 6.02 -6.10
N GLU A 256 -3.01 6.46 -5.20
CA GLU A 256 -4.41 6.64 -5.53
C GLU A 256 -4.53 7.72 -6.61
N SER A 257 -4.76 7.26 -7.84
CA SER A 257 -5.14 8.10 -8.98
C SER A 257 -6.28 9.06 -8.68
N ASP A 258 -7.08 8.66 -7.70
CA ASP A 258 -8.36 9.25 -7.42
C ASP A 258 -8.25 10.41 -6.44
N LEU A 259 -7.16 10.57 -5.66
CA LEU A 259 -6.93 11.73 -4.78
C LEU A 259 -6.10 12.84 -5.42
N THR A 260 -5.25 12.48 -6.38
CA THR A 260 -4.27 13.38 -6.99
C THR A 260 -4.79 14.04 -8.27
N GLY A 261 -5.94 13.60 -8.77
CA GLY A 261 -6.44 13.98 -10.09
C GLY A 261 -5.58 13.42 -11.24
N GLN A 262 -4.73 12.42 -10.98
CA GLN A 262 -3.82 11.83 -11.96
C GLN A 262 -4.16 10.34 -12.19
N PRO A 263 -5.01 10.00 -13.18
CA PRO A 263 -5.38 8.62 -13.51
C PRO A 263 -4.16 7.70 -13.60
N LEU A 264 -4.20 6.57 -12.88
CA LEU A 264 -3.11 5.59 -12.81
C LEU A 264 -3.63 4.18 -13.06
N LYS A 265 -2.92 3.43 -13.90
CA LYS A 265 -3.26 2.06 -14.27
C LYS A 265 -2.04 1.15 -14.18
N TRP A 266 -2.18 0.04 -13.47
CA TRP A 266 -1.21 -1.05 -13.52
C TRP A 266 -1.22 -1.72 -14.90
N LEU A 267 -0.05 -1.88 -15.52
CA LEU A 267 0.09 -2.48 -16.84
C LEU A 267 0.49 -3.95 -16.73
N ASP A 268 1.66 -4.21 -16.16
CA ASP A 268 2.23 -5.54 -16.03
C ASP A 268 3.23 -5.63 -14.88
N SER A 269 3.60 -6.87 -14.56
CA SER A 269 4.72 -7.19 -13.68
C SER A 269 5.29 -8.56 -14.00
N ASN A 270 6.57 -8.77 -13.69
CA ASN A 270 7.22 -10.08 -13.83
C ASN A 270 6.76 -11.12 -12.81
N GLN A 271 5.96 -10.71 -11.83
CA GLN A 271 5.36 -11.55 -10.80
C GLN A 271 3.95 -11.06 -10.47
N GLU A 272 3.03 -11.97 -10.18
CA GLU A 272 1.68 -11.63 -9.75
C GLU A 272 1.66 -11.23 -8.26
N ALA A 273 0.89 -10.19 -7.94
CA ALA A 273 0.59 -9.83 -6.56
C ALA A 273 -0.34 -10.88 -5.92
N LEU A 274 -0.27 -11.02 -4.59
CA LEU A 274 -1.22 -11.86 -3.87
C LEU A 274 -2.66 -11.32 -4.06
N PRO A 275 -3.66 -12.19 -4.13
CA PRO A 275 -5.06 -11.78 -4.18
C PRO A 275 -5.46 -11.00 -2.93
N GLY A 276 -6.07 -9.84 -3.12
CA GLY A 276 -6.50 -8.93 -2.04
C GLY A 276 -5.51 -7.77 -1.86
N SER A 277 -6.05 -6.55 -1.80
CA SER A 277 -5.28 -5.34 -1.47
C SER A 277 -5.55 -4.94 -0.02
N GLN A 278 -4.50 -4.50 0.67
CA GLN A 278 -4.61 -3.76 1.93
C GLN A 278 -4.43 -2.29 1.58
N GLY A 279 -5.51 -1.51 1.54
CA GLY A 279 -5.34 -0.12 1.15
C GLY A 279 -4.91 0.04 -0.31
N GLU A 280 -3.96 0.94 -0.49
CA GLU A 280 -3.21 1.27 -1.71
C GLU A 280 -2.07 0.29 -2.01
N LEU A 281 -1.90 -0.74 -1.18
CA LEU A 281 -0.73 -1.61 -1.22
C LEU A 281 -1.02 -2.91 -1.98
N ARG A 282 -0.06 -3.27 -2.82
CA ARG A 282 -0.02 -4.56 -3.51
C ARG A 282 1.07 -5.44 -2.90
N PRO A 283 0.70 -6.55 -2.23
CA PRO A 283 1.67 -7.50 -1.68
C PRO A 283 2.23 -8.44 -2.76
N PHE A 284 3.55 -8.62 -2.79
CA PHE A 284 4.27 -9.58 -3.63
C PHE A 284 5.05 -10.55 -2.76
N LEU A 285 4.82 -11.85 -2.94
CA LEU A 285 5.37 -12.88 -2.06
C LEU A 285 6.45 -13.71 -2.76
N TRP A 286 7.64 -13.74 -2.18
CA TRP A 286 8.67 -14.76 -2.46
C TRP A 286 8.76 -15.71 -1.29
N GLU A 287 8.83 -17.01 -1.59
CA GLU A 287 8.66 -18.05 -0.57
C GLU A 287 9.89 -18.94 -0.49
N ASN A 288 10.12 -19.49 0.70
CA ASN A 288 11.15 -20.50 0.97
C ASN A 288 12.54 -20.06 0.49
N LEU A 289 12.84 -18.78 0.67
CA LEU A 289 14.11 -18.20 0.29
C LEU A 289 15.23 -18.76 1.15
N VAL A 290 16.29 -19.24 0.50
CA VAL A 290 17.55 -19.69 1.12
C VAL A 290 18.69 -19.18 0.25
N GLY A 291 19.10 -17.93 0.50
CA GLY A 291 20.06 -17.22 -0.35
C GLY A 291 19.45 -16.67 -1.65
N GLY A 292 20.27 -15.95 -2.42
CA GLY A 292 19.92 -15.42 -3.75
C GLY A 292 19.31 -14.01 -3.74
N SER A 293 19.08 -13.49 -4.94
CA SER A 293 18.49 -12.16 -5.18
C SER A 293 17.13 -12.29 -5.85
N GLN A 294 16.18 -11.47 -5.41
CA GLN A 294 14.83 -11.35 -5.92
C GLN A 294 14.66 -9.96 -6.55
N THR A 295 13.99 -9.92 -7.70
CA THR A 295 13.71 -8.68 -8.43
C THR A 295 12.24 -8.64 -8.81
N LEU A 296 11.55 -7.60 -8.37
CA LEU A 296 10.23 -7.24 -8.89
C LEU A 296 10.39 -6.15 -9.95
N SER A 297 9.87 -6.38 -11.15
CA SER A 297 9.76 -5.38 -12.21
C SER A 297 8.30 -5.20 -12.56
N PHE A 298 7.84 -3.95 -12.66
CA PHE A 298 6.46 -3.62 -12.99
C PHE A 298 6.34 -2.31 -13.73
N SER A 299 5.26 -2.16 -14.49
CA SER A 299 4.93 -0.92 -15.18
C SER A 299 3.55 -0.39 -14.83
N VAL A 300 3.46 0.93 -14.75
CA VAL A 300 2.21 1.66 -14.55
C VAL A 300 2.08 2.75 -15.59
N ARG A 301 0.85 3.04 -16.01
CA ARG A 301 0.49 4.19 -16.83
C ARG A 301 -0.08 5.27 -15.95
N VAL A 302 0.40 6.49 -16.08
CA VAL A 302 -0.11 7.65 -15.34
C VAL A 302 -0.38 8.82 -16.27
N THR A 303 -1.48 9.54 -16.03
CA THR A 303 -1.83 10.77 -16.74
C THR A 303 -1.69 11.95 -15.78
N ALA A 304 -0.72 12.83 -16.04
CA ALA A 304 -0.52 14.07 -15.30
C ALA A 304 -1.11 15.26 -16.07
N TYR A 305 -1.48 16.33 -15.36
CA TYR A 305 -2.10 17.53 -15.92
C TYR A 305 -1.28 18.76 -15.55
N HIS A 306 -1.38 19.79 -16.38
CA HIS A 306 -0.99 21.14 -16.00
C HIS A 306 -2.05 21.70 -15.05
N LEU A 307 -1.65 21.97 -13.82
CA LEU A 307 -2.48 22.62 -12.81
C LEU A 307 -2.31 24.13 -12.97
N HIS A 308 -3.43 24.84 -13.18
CA HIS A 308 -3.43 26.30 -13.32
C HIS A 308 -4.29 26.95 -12.25
N TRP A 309 -3.76 28.00 -11.63
CA TRP A 309 -4.49 28.94 -10.79
C TRP A 309 -4.22 30.38 -11.25
N ASP A 310 -5.30 31.14 -11.44
CA ASP A 310 -5.28 32.55 -11.87
C ASP A 310 -4.93 33.53 -10.75
N GLY A 311 -4.71 33.04 -9.53
CA GLY A 311 -4.41 33.85 -8.35
C GLY A 311 -5.62 34.50 -7.70
N VAL A 312 -6.85 34.23 -8.18
CA VAL A 312 -8.08 34.81 -7.67
C VAL A 312 -8.68 33.93 -6.57
N VAL A 313 -9.10 34.57 -5.47
CA VAL A 313 -9.90 33.94 -4.40
C VAL A 313 -11.35 34.38 -4.56
N PRO A 314 -12.32 33.46 -4.74
CA PRO A 314 -13.73 33.80 -4.87
C PRO A 314 -14.28 34.58 -3.66
N ALA A 315 -14.99 35.68 -3.92
CA ALA A 315 -15.59 36.51 -2.88
C ALA A 315 -16.71 35.75 -2.12
N GLY A 316 -16.78 35.93 -0.79
CA GLY A 316 -17.84 35.34 0.05
C GLY A 316 -17.51 34.02 0.74
N ASN A 317 -16.42 33.34 0.34
CA ASN A 317 -15.98 32.05 0.91
C ASN A 317 -14.84 32.19 1.95
N ALA A 318 -14.62 33.40 2.48
CA ALA A 318 -13.53 33.71 3.42
C ALA A 318 -13.71 33.09 4.82
N ASN A 319 -14.88 32.56 5.14
CA ASN A 319 -15.19 32.00 6.47
C ASN A 319 -14.86 30.51 6.54
N PHE A 320 -13.57 30.17 6.40
CA PHE A 320 -13.07 28.90 6.92
C PHE A 320 -12.08 29.18 8.04
N THR A 321 -12.40 28.70 9.24
CA THR A 321 -11.50 28.80 10.38
C THR A 321 -10.38 27.78 10.16
N PRO A 322 -9.11 28.20 10.04
CA PRO A 322 -8.02 27.26 9.83
C PRO A 322 -7.98 26.32 11.03
N ALA A 323 -8.25 25.03 10.83
CA ALA A 323 -7.82 24.07 11.84
C ALA A 323 -6.31 23.94 11.67
N VAL A 324 -5.60 24.53 12.63
CA VAL A 324 -4.20 24.28 12.88
C VAL A 324 -4.09 22.77 13.15
N GLN A 325 -3.55 21.99 12.21
CA GLN A 325 -3.05 20.67 12.61
C GLN A 325 -1.99 20.91 13.69
N SER A 326 -2.19 20.34 14.88
CA SER A 326 -1.12 20.24 15.86
C SER A 326 -0.08 19.28 15.29
N LEU A 327 0.92 19.82 14.62
CA LEU A 327 1.98 19.02 14.03
C LEU A 327 2.99 18.74 15.13
N GLY A 328 2.99 17.51 15.63
CA GLY A 328 3.96 17.00 16.59
C GLY A 328 5.37 16.97 16.03
N PHE A 329 6.01 18.13 15.92
CA PHE A 329 7.42 18.26 15.58
C PHE A 329 8.09 19.15 16.63
N GLY A 330 9.21 18.66 17.18
CA GLY A 330 9.85 19.11 18.41
C GLY A 330 10.41 20.54 18.43
N SER A 331 11.14 20.83 19.49
CA SER A 331 11.49 22.17 20.01
C SER A 331 12.43 23.07 19.17
N ASP A 332 12.83 22.71 17.95
CA ASP A 332 13.89 23.42 17.20
C ASP A 332 13.37 24.39 16.09
N TRP A 333 12.11 24.82 16.20
CA TRP A 333 11.43 25.65 15.18
C TRP A 333 11.21 27.12 15.59
N ASP A 334 11.73 27.57 16.73
CA ASP A 334 11.54 28.96 17.20
C ASP A 334 12.12 30.00 16.23
N ALA A 335 13.26 29.71 15.62
CA ALA A 335 13.88 30.59 14.63
C ALA A 335 12.99 30.77 13.38
N VAL A 336 12.37 29.69 12.91
CA VAL A 336 11.47 29.70 11.75
C VAL A 336 10.17 30.42 12.09
N ARG A 337 9.60 30.21 13.29
CA ARG A 337 8.44 30.99 13.77
C ARG A 337 8.73 32.49 13.84
N LYS A 338 9.90 32.86 14.37
CA LYS A 338 10.33 34.25 14.43
C LYS A 338 10.50 34.84 13.03
N ALA A 339 11.16 34.10 12.12
CA ALA A 339 11.29 34.53 10.73
C ALA A 339 9.92 34.73 10.08
N ALA A 340 9.01 33.76 10.19
CA ALA A 340 7.65 33.82 9.67
C ALA A 340 6.90 35.07 10.16
N SER A 341 6.94 35.39 11.46
CA SER A 341 6.25 36.56 12.03
C SER A 341 6.69 37.90 11.44
N SER A 342 7.87 37.97 10.81
CA SER A 342 8.39 39.17 10.17
C SER A 342 8.10 39.26 8.67
N LEU A 343 7.56 38.20 8.04
CA LEU A 343 7.38 38.13 6.59
C LEU A 343 6.22 39.00 6.08
N SER A 344 5.15 39.14 6.87
CA SER A 344 3.98 39.90 6.48
C SER A 344 3.12 40.26 7.70
N THR A 345 2.48 41.42 7.64
CA THR A 345 1.43 41.83 8.59
C THR A 345 0.01 41.58 8.06
N SER A 346 -0.11 41.13 6.80
CA SER A 346 -1.39 40.80 6.18
C SER A 346 -2.02 39.58 6.83
N ARG A 347 -3.35 39.49 6.78
CA ARG A 347 -4.11 38.27 7.12
C ARG A 347 -4.63 37.53 5.88
N ASP A 348 -4.31 38.04 4.70
CA ASP A 348 -4.69 37.41 3.44
C ASP A 348 -3.86 36.12 3.22
N PRO A 349 -4.51 34.96 3.02
CA PRO A 349 -3.82 33.68 2.90
C PRO A 349 -2.89 33.61 1.68
N VAL A 350 -3.26 34.26 0.57
CA VAL A 350 -2.43 34.29 -0.64
C VAL A 350 -1.19 35.14 -0.41
N VAL A 351 -1.36 36.31 0.22
CA VAL A 351 -0.22 37.18 0.57
C VAL A 351 0.73 36.47 1.53
N LEU A 352 0.21 35.76 2.53
CA LEU A 352 1.02 35.00 3.49
C LEU A 352 1.77 33.85 2.81
N ALA A 353 1.10 33.07 1.96
CA ALA A 353 1.71 31.96 1.22
C ALA A 353 2.80 32.44 0.26
N LYS A 354 2.55 33.52 -0.51
CA LYS A 354 3.55 34.12 -1.41
C LYS A 354 4.71 34.76 -0.65
N ALA A 355 4.46 35.36 0.52
CA ALA A 355 5.53 35.92 1.36
C ALA A 355 6.49 34.84 1.89
N ALA A 356 5.96 33.71 2.37
CA ALA A 356 6.76 32.55 2.76
C ALA A 356 7.56 31.99 1.57
N TYR A 357 6.92 31.86 0.41
CA TYR A 357 7.55 31.37 -0.80
C TYR A 357 8.71 32.27 -1.23
N LEU A 358 8.50 33.59 -1.33
CA LEU A 358 9.55 34.56 -1.61
C LEU A 358 10.70 34.52 -0.61
N ALA A 359 10.41 34.32 0.69
CA ALA A 359 11.45 34.21 1.71
C ALA A 359 12.36 33.01 1.46
N VAL A 360 11.77 31.84 1.15
CA VAL A 360 12.50 30.63 0.76
C VAL A 360 13.32 30.87 -0.49
N LEU A 361 12.71 31.43 -1.54
CA LEU A 361 13.39 31.71 -2.80
C LEU A 361 14.53 32.71 -2.66
N LYS A 362 14.42 33.72 -1.78
CA LYS A 362 15.51 34.68 -1.57
C LYS A 362 16.66 34.08 -0.77
N HIS A 363 16.35 33.22 0.20
CA HIS A 363 17.32 32.75 1.18
C HIS A 363 18.05 31.47 0.77
N LEU A 364 17.34 30.52 0.14
CA LEU A 364 17.88 29.21 -0.17
C LEU A 364 18.35 29.09 -1.63
N SER A 365 19.33 28.22 -1.85
CA SER A 365 19.81 27.78 -3.15
C SER A 365 19.95 26.25 -3.16
N ALA A 366 19.74 25.61 -4.31
CA ALA A 366 19.86 24.15 -4.42
C ALA A 366 21.28 23.66 -4.12
N SER A 367 21.40 22.63 -3.27
CA SER A 367 22.69 21.98 -2.94
C SER A 367 23.08 20.87 -3.90
N SER A 368 22.10 20.25 -4.57
CA SER A 368 22.25 19.01 -5.33
C SER A 368 21.12 18.87 -6.34
N THR A 369 21.25 17.90 -7.24
CA THR A 369 20.11 17.36 -8.01
C THR A 369 19.10 16.73 -7.07
N SER A 370 17.82 16.81 -7.42
CA SER A 370 16.71 16.22 -6.65
C SER A 370 16.95 14.75 -6.32
N LYS A 371 16.74 14.38 -5.07
CA LYS A 371 16.84 12.98 -4.60
C LYS A 371 15.60 12.52 -3.83
N GLY A 372 14.58 13.37 -3.74
CA GLY A 372 13.37 13.05 -3.01
C GLY A 372 13.65 12.80 -1.53
N LEU A 373 13.18 11.66 -1.04
CA LEU A 373 13.24 11.27 0.37
C LEU A 373 14.51 10.50 0.76
N GLU A 374 15.44 10.23 -0.17
CA GLU A 374 16.68 9.48 0.12
C GLU A 374 17.57 10.15 1.17
N GLU A 375 17.53 11.48 1.24
CA GLU A 375 18.38 12.25 2.14
C GLU A 375 17.65 12.53 3.45
N LYS A 376 18.29 12.16 4.57
CA LYS A 376 17.80 12.57 5.89
C LYS A 376 17.90 14.10 6.00
N PRO A 377 16.78 14.82 6.23
CA PRO A 377 16.80 16.27 6.25
C PRO A 377 17.58 16.79 7.45
N ARG A 378 18.32 17.89 7.25
CA ARG A 378 18.98 18.61 8.34
C ARG A 378 17.95 19.41 9.15
N THR A 379 18.34 19.87 10.34
CA THR A 379 17.46 20.74 11.12
C THR A 379 17.26 22.09 10.41
N PRO A 380 16.12 22.76 10.62
CA PRO A 380 15.79 23.99 9.91
C PRO A 380 16.82 25.10 10.13
N SER A 381 17.34 25.20 11.35
CA SER A 381 18.41 26.14 11.72
C SER A 381 19.68 25.91 10.89
N VAL A 382 20.06 24.65 10.65
CA VAL A 382 21.23 24.31 9.83
C VAL A 382 20.98 24.64 8.36
N VAL A 383 19.81 24.28 7.84
CA VAL A 383 19.43 24.59 6.45
C VAL A 383 19.47 26.10 6.23
N TRP A 384 18.79 26.85 7.10
CA TRP A 384 18.73 28.30 7.04
C TRP A 384 20.11 28.93 7.09
N ASN A 385 20.96 28.57 8.06
CA ASN A 385 22.30 29.17 8.18
C ASN A 385 23.22 28.83 7.00
N SER A 386 23.05 27.65 6.39
CA SER A 386 23.86 27.24 5.24
C SER A 386 23.43 27.87 3.91
N ALA A 387 22.20 28.41 3.84
CA ALA A 387 21.56 28.93 2.62
C ALA A 387 21.50 27.92 1.46
N LYS A 388 21.68 26.62 1.75
CA LYS A 388 21.68 25.53 0.78
C LYS A 388 20.71 24.45 1.22
N ALA A 389 19.93 23.91 0.29
CA ALA A 389 18.89 22.91 0.59
C ALA A 389 18.73 21.88 -0.54
N SER A 390 18.38 20.65 -0.17
CA SER A 390 17.79 19.65 -1.08
C SER A 390 16.32 19.94 -1.35
N ASP A 391 15.68 19.21 -2.27
CA ASP A 391 14.25 19.33 -2.59
C ASP A 391 13.36 19.13 -1.36
N LEU A 392 13.62 18.08 -0.60
CA LEU A 392 12.94 17.85 0.68
C LEU A 392 13.13 19.00 1.67
N GLU A 393 14.33 19.58 1.76
CA GLU A 393 14.61 20.68 2.69
C GLU A 393 13.99 22.02 2.23
N PHE A 394 13.88 22.25 0.91
CA PHE A 394 13.10 23.35 0.36
C PHE A 394 11.64 23.25 0.78
N ALA A 395 11.05 22.06 0.58
CA ALA A 395 9.66 21.81 0.89
C ALA A 395 9.39 21.93 2.40
N LEU A 396 10.23 21.30 3.23
CA LEU A 396 10.15 21.42 4.68
C LEU A 396 10.25 22.87 5.17
N MET A 397 11.12 23.68 4.58
CA MET A 397 11.24 25.10 4.96
C MET A 397 9.99 25.88 4.59
N TYR A 398 9.49 25.74 3.36
CA TYR A 398 8.28 26.42 2.90
C TYR A 398 7.07 26.03 3.74
N ALA A 399 6.79 24.73 3.86
CA ALA A 399 5.68 24.23 4.67
C ALA A 399 5.75 24.77 6.11
N SER A 400 6.94 24.84 6.69
CA SER A 400 7.10 25.29 8.08
C SER A 400 6.88 26.78 8.27
N LEU A 401 7.30 27.62 7.30
CA LEU A 401 7.00 29.05 7.31
C LEU A 401 5.50 29.29 7.15
N VAL A 402 4.87 28.64 6.16
CA VAL A 402 3.43 28.75 5.90
C VAL A 402 2.60 28.31 7.11
N ARG A 403 2.97 27.19 7.73
CA ARG A 403 2.35 26.69 8.97
C ARG A 403 2.55 27.64 10.14
N SER A 404 3.72 28.27 10.26
CA SER A 404 3.98 29.29 11.28
C SER A 404 3.17 30.57 11.07
N LEU A 405 2.73 30.85 9.84
CA LEU A 405 1.82 31.95 9.50
C LEU A 405 0.33 31.59 9.71
N GLY A 406 0.02 30.37 10.16
CA GLY A 406 -1.33 29.92 10.45
C GLY A 406 -2.08 29.31 9.25
N LEU A 407 -1.37 29.00 8.17
CA LEU A 407 -1.92 28.30 7.01
C LEU A 407 -1.60 26.80 7.06
N ASN A 408 -2.40 25.99 6.37
CA ASN A 408 -2.09 24.57 6.22
C ASN A 408 -1.21 24.36 4.99
N ALA A 409 -0.16 23.55 5.15
CA ALA A 409 0.71 23.09 4.07
C ALA A 409 0.95 21.59 4.24
N ARG A 410 1.18 20.85 3.17
CA ARG A 410 1.59 19.43 3.21
C ARG A 410 2.72 19.18 2.21
N LEU A 411 3.53 18.18 2.52
CA LEU A 411 4.56 17.70 1.59
C LEU A 411 3.93 16.74 0.59
N VAL A 412 4.46 16.76 -0.62
CA VAL A 412 4.10 15.85 -1.70
C VAL A 412 5.37 15.16 -2.18
N ALA A 413 5.37 13.84 -2.24
CA ALA A 413 6.47 13.05 -2.79
C ALA A 413 6.03 12.40 -4.10
N GLY A 414 6.94 12.37 -5.07
CA GLY A 414 6.66 11.82 -6.38
C GLY A 414 7.82 11.97 -7.34
N PHE A 415 7.51 12.32 -8.58
CA PHE A 415 8.50 12.41 -9.65
C PHE A 415 8.38 13.68 -10.49
N LEU A 416 9.53 14.16 -10.97
CA LEU A 416 9.64 14.99 -12.15
C LEU A 416 9.96 14.10 -13.35
N ALA A 417 8.97 13.87 -14.20
CA ALA A 417 9.11 13.07 -15.40
C ALA A 417 9.71 13.91 -16.54
N LYS A 418 10.99 13.67 -16.86
CA LYS A 418 11.72 14.37 -17.92
C LYS A 418 12.29 13.37 -18.92
N HIS A 419 11.88 13.50 -20.19
CA HIS A 419 12.34 12.63 -21.27
C HIS A 419 12.12 11.14 -20.97
N LYS A 420 13.21 10.39 -20.76
CA LYS A 420 13.21 8.93 -20.54
C LYS A 420 13.36 8.53 -19.07
N THR A 421 13.38 9.49 -18.15
CA THR A 421 13.59 9.24 -16.72
C THR A 421 12.56 9.97 -15.87
N ALA A 422 12.24 9.40 -14.72
CA ALA A 422 11.43 10.03 -13.70
C ALA A 422 12.32 10.25 -12.47
N LEU A 423 12.64 11.52 -12.19
CA LEU A 423 13.51 11.90 -11.08
C LEU A 423 12.67 12.03 -9.80
N PRO A 424 13.01 11.33 -8.70
CA PRO A 424 12.32 11.54 -7.43
C PRO A 424 12.39 13.00 -7.00
N HIS A 425 11.26 13.54 -6.54
CA HIS A 425 11.15 14.93 -6.12
C HIS A 425 10.14 15.11 -4.98
N VAL A 426 10.41 16.07 -4.10
CA VAL A 426 9.49 16.50 -3.05
C VAL A 426 9.18 17.99 -3.21
N TRP A 427 7.90 18.33 -3.16
CA TRP A 427 7.38 19.69 -3.20
C TRP A 427 6.25 19.86 -2.18
N ASP A 428 5.53 20.96 -2.24
CA ASP A 428 4.46 21.29 -1.31
C ASP A 428 3.10 21.47 -1.99
N GLU A 429 2.06 21.33 -1.18
CA GLU A 429 0.79 21.99 -1.44
C GLU A 429 0.45 22.89 -0.26
N VAL A 430 -0.04 24.09 -0.55
CA VAL A 430 -0.56 25.03 0.45
C VAL A 430 -2.06 25.16 0.32
N TRP A 431 -2.75 25.13 1.45
CA TRP A 431 -4.18 25.35 1.47
C TRP A 431 -4.49 26.84 1.44
N ILE A 432 -5.19 27.27 0.40
CA ILE A 432 -5.77 28.61 0.30
C ILE A 432 -7.28 28.48 0.53
N PRO A 433 -7.84 29.10 1.59
CA PRO A 433 -9.29 29.13 1.81
C PRO A 433 -10.04 29.58 0.55
N ALA A 434 -11.14 28.91 0.24
CA ALA A 434 -11.93 29.15 -0.96
C ALA A 434 -11.23 28.87 -2.31
N VAL A 435 -10.03 28.28 -2.32
CA VAL A 435 -9.35 27.82 -3.55
C VAL A 435 -8.91 26.35 -3.48
N GLY A 436 -8.48 25.87 -2.31
CA GLY A 436 -8.10 24.48 -2.12
C GLY A 436 -6.60 24.30 -1.94
N TRP A 437 -6.10 23.08 -2.21
CA TRP A 437 -4.67 22.81 -2.26
C TRP A 437 -4.07 23.39 -3.53
N ILE A 438 -3.14 24.33 -3.35
CA ILE A 438 -2.37 24.96 -4.40
C ILE A 438 -0.99 24.32 -4.44
N PRO A 439 -0.55 23.76 -5.57
CA PRO A 439 0.79 23.18 -5.68
C PRO A 439 1.84 24.30 -5.62
N VAL A 440 2.90 24.05 -4.85
CA VAL A 440 4.02 24.98 -4.73
C VAL A 440 5.31 24.17 -4.78
N ASP A 441 6.16 24.49 -5.74
CA ASP A 441 7.51 23.95 -5.81
C ASP A 441 8.52 25.07 -5.56
N PRO A 442 9.08 25.18 -4.33
CA PRO A 442 10.08 26.18 -4.00
C PRO A 442 11.43 25.95 -4.72
N GLN A 443 11.79 24.71 -5.05
CA GLN A 443 13.07 24.46 -5.70
C GLN A 443 13.02 24.84 -7.19
N LEU A 444 12.02 24.38 -7.93
CA LEU A 444 11.84 24.77 -9.34
C LEU A 444 11.43 26.24 -9.47
N GLY A 445 10.66 26.75 -8.51
CA GLY A 445 10.36 28.17 -8.36
C GLY A 445 11.58 29.09 -8.36
N LYS A 446 12.67 28.66 -7.73
CA LYS A 446 13.94 29.40 -7.72
C LYS A 446 14.54 29.57 -9.12
N LEU A 447 14.19 28.68 -10.05
CA LEU A 447 14.68 28.63 -11.42
C LEU A 447 13.72 29.32 -12.42
N ALA A 448 12.52 29.69 -11.97
CA ALA A 448 11.51 30.35 -12.79
C ALA A 448 11.91 31.79 -13.17
N SER A 449 11.47 32.24 -14.35
CA SER A 449 11.68 33.61 -14.80
C SER A 449 10.82 34.61 -14.03
N ASP A 450 9.57 34.25 -13.71
CA ASP A 450 8.70 34.99 -12.81
C ASP A 450 8.05 34.05 -11.79
N PRO A 451 8.74 33.78 -10.65
CA PRO A 451 8.22 32.86 -9.65
C PRO A 451 6.89 33.31 -9.01
N MET A 452 6.54 34.60 -9.07
CA MET A 452 5.29 35.09 -8.46
C MET A 452 4.08 34.89 -9.35
N GLU A 453 4.30 34.94 -10.67
CA GLU A 453 3.32 34.56 -11.68
C GLU A 453 3.14 33.03 -11.73
N ASP A 454 4.24 32.28 -11.58
CA ASP A 454 4.21 30.80 -11.56
C ASP A 454 3.70 30.21 -10.24
N PHE A 455 3.51 31.02 -9.19
CA PHE A 455 3.02 30.52 -7.90
C PHE A 455 1.63 29.90 -8.03
N GLY A 456 1.52 28.61 -7.68
CA GLY A 456 0.28 27.86 -7.79
C GLY A 456 0.04 27.20 -9.15
N ASN A 457 1.00 27.34 -10.07
CA ASN A 457 0.99 26.65 -11.35
C ASN A 457 1.99 25.49 -11.31
N GLN A 458 1.59 24.33 -11.83
CA GLN A 458 2.43 23.15 -11.88
C GLN A 458 2.27 22.42 -13.21
N GLY A 459 3.39 22.10 -13.85
CA GLY A 459 3.41 21.43 -15.14
C GLY A 459 3.05 19.94 -15.06
N ASN A 460 2.63 19.37 -16.21
CA ASN A 460 2.34 17.94 -16.40
C ASN A 460 3.59 17.03 -16.40
N ASP A 461 4.74 17.54 -15.95
CA ASP A 461 5.92 16.76 -15.61
C ASP A 461 5.93 16.31 -14.14
N HIS A 462 5.07 16.87 -13.29
CA HIS A 462 4.91 16.46 -11.90
C HIS A 462 3.96 15.28 -11.78
N ILE A 463 4.47 14.15 -11.31
CA ILE A 463 3.69 12.94 -11.03
C ILE A 463 3.63 12.78 -9.52
N ILE A 464 2.44 12.93 -8.95
CA ILE A 464 2.22 12.74 -7.51
C ILE A 464 2.22 11.24 -7.23
N TRP A 465 3.06 10.80 -6.29
CA TRP A 465 3.08 9.39 -5.88
C TRP A 465 2.59 9.15 -4.46
N SER A 466 2.86 10.07 -3.53
CA SER A 466 2.52 9.90 -2.12
C SER A 466 2.28 11.25 -1.45
N LEU A 467 1.17 11.33 -0.70
CA LEU A 467 0.79 12.49 0.13
C LEU A 467 0.98 12.23 1.64
N GLY A 468 1.43 11.03 2.00
CA GLY A 468 1.63 10.58 3.37
C GLY A 468 1.89 9.07 3.44
N ASP A 469 2.14 8.57 4.65
CA ASP A 469 2.28 7.12 4.87
C ASP A 469 0.91 6.46 4.62
N PRO A 470 0.81 5.46 3.71
CA PRO A 470 -0.45 4.79 3.40
C PRO A 470 -1.02 4.01 4.59
N GLY A 471 -0.24 3.75 5.63
CA GLY A 471 -0.66 2.96 6.80
C GLY A 471 -0.75 1.47 6.46
N GLN A 472 -0.03 0.63 7.19
CA GLN A 472 0.07 -0.80 6.86
C GLN A 472 -0.08 -1.67 8.10
N GLU A 473 -0.89 -2.72 7.98
CA GLU A 473 -0.95 -3.81 8.95
C GLU A 473 -0.24 -5.04 8.40
N LYS A 474 0.36 -5.84 9.29
CA LYS A 474 1.04 -7.07 8.89
C LYS A 474 0.05 -8.08 8.31
N LEU A 475 0.37 -8.64 7.15
CA LEU A 475 -0.38 -9.79 6.63
C LEU A 475 -0.01 -11.06 7.42
N GLU A 476 1.23 -11.15 7.90
CA GLU A 476 1.74 -12.25 8.70
C GLU A 476 2.02 -11.76 10.12
N PRO A 477 1.15 -12.04 11.12
CA PRO A 477 1.30 -11.52 12.49
C PRO A 477 2.65 -11.81 13.15
N ARG A 478 3.30 -12.92 12.78
CA ARG A 478 4.62 -13.33 13.29
C ARG A 478 5.80 -12.88 12.42
N SER A 479 5.56 -12.12 11.37
CA SER A 479 6.61 -11.58 10.52
C SER A 479 7.41 -10.48 11.23
N HIS A 480 8.54 -10.11 10.64
CA HIS A 480 9.32 -8.93 11.01
C HIS A 480 9.23 -7.89 9.91
N TRP A 481 9.03 -6.62 10.30
CA TRP A 481 9.06 -5.52 9.34
C TRP A 481 10.48 -5.30 8.83
N VAL A 482 10.58 -5.11 7.52
CA VAL A 482 11.74 -4.55 6.85
C VAL A 482 11.41 -3.12 6.47
N ASN A 483 12.06 -2.19 7.16
CA ASN A 483 11.90 -0.76 6.93
C ASN A 483 13.00 -0.27 5.98
N GLY A 484 12.70 0.81 5.26
CA GLY A 484 13.67 1.46 4.39
C GLY A 484 13.10 2.77 3.86
N ILE A 485 13.79 3.34 2.89
CA ILE A 485 13.42 4.63 2.30
C ILE A 485 13.03 4.37 0.85
N ILE A 486 11.87 4.90 0.44
CA ILE A 486 11.49 5.01 -0.97
C ILE A 486 11.69 6.46 -1.38
N PRO A 487 12.50 6.75 -2.41
CA PRO A 487 12.83 8.14 -2.78
C PRO A 487 11.62 9.02 -3.08
N PHE A 488 10.50 8.43 -3.48
CA PHE A 488 9.31 9.10 -3.99
C PHE A 488 8.04 8.78 -3.18
N SER A 489 8.14 8.06 -2.05
CA SER A 489 6.98 7.66 -1.26
C SER A 489 7.24 7.74 0.24
N PHE A 490 6.27 8.23 1.00
CA PHE A 490 6.31 8.26 2.48
C PHE A 490 6.04 6.90 3.14
N GLN A 491 5.92 5.82 2.36
CA GLN A 491 5.82 4.45 2.86
C GLN A 491 7.07 4.07 3.67
N ASN A 492 6.85 3.74 4.95
CA ASN A 492 7.95 3.40 5.87
C ASN A 492 8.17 1.89 6.04
N HIS A 493 7.11 1.09 5.87
CA HIS A 493 7.15 -0.36 5.93
C HIS A 493 7.25 -0.92 4.52
N LEU A 494 8.42 -1.46 4.13
CA LEU A 494 8.66 -1.90 2.75
C LEU A 494 8.28 -3.35 2.53
N ALA A 495 8.60 -4.21 3.50
CA ALA A 495 8.35 -5.63 3.38
C ALA A 495 8.19 -6.31 4.74
N GLU A 496 7.69 -7.53 4.74
CA GLU A 496 7.65 -8.43 5.89
C GLU A 496 8.52 -9.66 5.60
N THR A 497 9.32 -10.10 6.58
CA THR A 497 10.02 -11.39 6.51
C THR A 497 9.49 -12.37 7.54
N THR A 498 9.44 -13.65 7.19
CA THR A 498 9.09 -14.75 8.12
C THR A 498 10.29 -15.65 8.40
N GLY A 499 10.17 -16.51 9.42
CA GLY A 499 11.23 -17.44 9.79
C GLY A 499 12.47 -16.73 10.33
N SER A 500 13.66 -17.21 9.94
CA SER A 500 14.95 -16.60 10.29
C SER A 500 15.48 -15.67 9.19
N LEU A 501 14.68 -15.42 8.14
CA LEU A 501 15.09 -14.71 6.95
C LEU A 501 15.51 -13.27 7.26
N LYS A 502 16.72 -12.92 6.84
CA LYS A 502 17.24 -11.56 6.79
C LYS A 502 17.54 -11.21 5.33
N ILE A 503 17.17 -10.01 4.94
CA ILE A 503 17.39 -9.49 3.59
C ILE A 503 18.18 -8.18 3.64
N ASP A 504 18.92 -7.93 2.58
CA ASP A 504 19.43 -6.61 2.21
C ASP A 504 18.46 -6.01 1.17
N GLY A 505 17.98 -4.80 1.42
CA GLY A 505 16.87 -4.19 0.68
C GLY A 505 15.53 -4.36 1.41
N PRO A 506 14.38 -4.07 0.75
CA PRO A 506 14.22 -3.77 -0.68
C PRO A 506 14.88 -2.46 -1.12
N VAL A 507 15.50 -2.45 -2.30
CA VAL A 507 16.13 -1.28 -2.92
C VAL A 507 15.37 -0.92 -4.19
N TRP A 508 14.85 0.31 -4.24
CA TRP A 508 14.16 0.84 -5.41
C TRP A 508 15.17 1.40 -6.41
N GLN A 509 15.11 0.91 -7.64
CA GLN A 509 15.96 1.40 -8.73
C GLN A 509 15.39 2.69 -9.34
N SER A 510 16.22 3.35 -10.16
CA SER A 510 15.79 4.54 -10.91
C SER A 510 14.61 4.23 -11.83
N VAL A 511 13.60 5.10 -11.79
CA VAL A 511 12.37 4.93 -12.58
C VAL A 511 12.58 5.46 -14.00
N SER A 512 12.20 4.63 -14.98
CA SER A 512 12.30 4.98 -16.40
C SER A 512 10.94 5.31 -17.00
N VAL A 513 10.93 6.20 -17.98
CA VAL A 513 9.75 6.58 -18.77
C VAL A 513 9.85 5.85 -20.11
N VAL A 514 8.92 4.92 -20.34
CA VAL A 514 8.98 3.97 -21.47
C VAL A 514 8.28 4.52 -22.72
N SER A 515 7.30 5.41 -22.56
CA SER A 515 6.54 6.03 -23.64
C SER A 515 6.38 7.54 -23.42
N ASN A 516 6.39 8.30 -24.52
CA ASN A 516 6.20 9.76 -24.54
C ASN A 516 4.95 10.12 -25.32
#